data_AF-D5H3F0-F1
#
_entry.id   AF-D5H3F0-F1
#
_cell.length_a   1.000
_cell.length_b   1.000
_cell.length_c   1.000
_cell.angle_alpha   90.00
_cell.angle_beta   90.00
_cell.angle_gamma   90.00
#
_symmetry.space_group_name_H-M   'P 1'
#
loop_
_entity.id
_entity.type
_entity.pdbx_description
1 polymer ?
#
loop_
_entity_poly.entity_id
_entity_poly.type
_entity_poly.pdbx_seq_one_letter_code
_entity_poly.pdbx_strand_id
1 'polypeptide(L)'
;FSKEERALATGIFNSGATVGAILAPLLVPFILGHYGWRQTFVWIGALGMVWIVLWWKFYAVPEKTKSLSKEELQYIKSDQAEKTEEKTKIPLSELLKYKVTWSFAIGKMLTDPIWYFFMFWLPAYFSDVFKMDLTKPSLPLIIIYSGTTIGSIGGGYLSSFLIKKGWAIGRARSITMLLFALMVVPVMFSKYVDNMWMITIIIAFATAAHQGW
;
A
#
# COMPACT_ATOMS: atom_id res chain seq x y z
N PHE A 1 -18.65 8.53 -10.65
CA PHE A 1 -18.72 9.28 -9.39
C PHE A 1 -18.51 10.75 -9.68
N SER A 2 -19.44 11.60 -9.22
CA SER A 2 -19.30 13.06 -9.20
C SER A 2 -18.14 13.49 -8.30
N LYS A 3 -17.72 14.76 -8.34
CA LYS A 3 -16.60 15.28 -7.53
C LYS A 3 -16.84 15.09 -6.03
N GLU A 4 -18.07 15.26 -5.56
CA GLU A 4 -18.44 15.17 -4.14
C GLU A 4 -18.38 13.72 -3.64
N GLU A 5 -18.87 12.75 -4.43
CA GLU A 5 -18.88 11.34 -4.05
C GLU A 5 -17.54 10.64 -4.30
N ARG A 6 -16.65 11.23 -5.11
CA ARG A 6 -15.37 10.62 -5.47
C ARG A 6 -14.48 10.36 -4.27
N ALA A 7 -14.49 11.25 -3.28
CA ALA A 7 -13.73 11.06 -2.05
C ALA A 7 -14.22 9.82 -1.28
N LEU A 8 -15.54 9.67 -1.14
CA LEU A 8 -16.16 8.51 -0.48
C LEU A 8 -15.89 7.22 -1.27
N ALA A 9 -16.09 7.24 -2.58
CA ALA A 9 -15.85 6.08 -3.45
C ALA A 9 -14.37 5.63 -3.41
N THR A 10 -13.43 6.59 -3.38
CA THR A 10 -12.01 6.31 -3.21
C THR A 10 -11.71 5.74 -1.82
N GLY A 11 -12.38 6.25 -0.78
CA GLY A 11 -12.28 5.71 0.58
C GLY A 11 -12.75 4.27 0.68
N ILE A 12 -13.90 3.94 0.10
CA ILE A 12 -14.43 2.56 0.05
C ILE A 12 -13.48 1.66 -0.74
N PHE A 13 -13.00 2.10 -1.90
CA PHE A 13 -12.02 1.33 -2.69
C PHE A 13 -10.74 1.04 -1.90
N ASN A 14 -10.18 2.04 -1.23
CA ASN A 14 -8.97 1.88 -0.42
C ASN A 14 -9.19 0.96 0.79
N SER A 15 -10.37 1.01 1.42
CA SER A 15 -10.71 0.10 2.53
C SER A 15 -10.64 -1.38 2.13
N GLY A 16 -11.00 -1.71 0.88
CA GLY A 16 -10.87 -3.07 0.36
C GLY A 16 -9.43 -3.59 0.37
N ALA A 17 -8.46 -2.74 -0.01
CA ALA A 17 -7.04 -3.09 0.06
C ALA A 17 -6.57 -3.33 1.50
N THR A 18 -7.03 -2.50 2.46
CA THR A 18 -6.73 -2.69 3.88
C THR A 18 -7.32 -3.99 4.44
N VAL A 19 -8.58 -4.31 4.11
CA VAL A 19 -9.20 -5.59 4.51
C VAL A 19 -8.42 -6.77 3.94
N GLY A 20 -8.01 -6.72 2.67
CA GLY A 20 -7.17 -7.74 2.05
C GLY A 20 -5.82 -7.91 2.77
N ALA A 21 -5.17 -6.82 3.15
CA ALA A 21 -3.91 -6.83 3.88
C ALA A 21 -4.01 -7.45 5.29
N ILE A 22 -5.19 -7.40 5.92
CA ILE A 22 -5.46 -8.04 7.23
C ILE A 22 -5.85 -9.51 7.05
N LEU A 23 -6.71 -9.81 6.08
CA LEU A 23 -7.22 -11.17 5.86
C LEU A 23 -6.15 -12.12 5.31
N ALA A 24 -5.26 -11.63 4.42
CA ALA A 24 -4.27 -12.51 3.79
C ALA A 24 -3.31 -13.14 4.82
N PRO A 25 -2.67 -12.40 5.76
CA PRO A 25 -1.84 -12.99 6.80
C PRO A 25 -2.58 -13.89 7.81
N LEU A 26 -3.92 -13.86 7.84
CA LEU A 26 -4.73 -14.75 8.68
C LEU A 26 -5.11 -16.03 7.94
N LEU A 27 -5.63 -15.89 6.72
CA LEU A 27 -6.12 -17.01 5.91
C LEU A 27 -4.97 -17.84 5.34
N VAL A 28 -3.89 -17.21 4.89
CA VAL A 28 -2.79 -17.91 4.21
C VAL A 28 -2.08 -18.89 5.13
N PRO A 29 -1.63 -18.51 6.36
CA PRO A 29 -1.05 -19.46 7.31
C PRO A 29 -2.02 -20.56 7.74
N PHE A 30 -3.31 -20.21 7.94
CA PHE A 30 -4.33 -21.19 8.32
C PHE A 30 -4.47 -22.31 7.29
N ILE A 31 -4.56 -21.94 6.00
CA ILE A 31 -4.65 -22.91 4.90
C ILE A 31 -3.32 -23.66 4.76
N LEU A 32 -2.19 -22.96 4.87
CA LEU A 32 -0.86 -23.55 4.79
C LEU A 32 -0.65 -24.64 5.85
N GLY A 33 -1.08 -24.39 7.10
CA GLY A 33 -0.92 -25.32 8.22
C GLY A 33 -1.79 -26.58 8.10
N HIS A 34 -2.99 -26.48 7.52
CA HIS A 34 -3.91 -27.62 7.41
C HIS A 34 -3.75 -28.41 6.10
N TYR A 35 -3.46 -27.73 5.00
CA TYR A 35 -3.52 -28.32 3.65
C TYR A 35 -2.18 -28.28 2.90
N GLY A 36 -1.16 -27.62 3.45
CA GLY A 36 0.16 -27.49 2.85
C GLY A 36 0.21 -26.47 1.70
N TRP A 37 1.44 -26.15 1.27
CA TRP A 37 1.70 -25.01 0.39
C TRP A 37 1.03 -25.11 -0.99
N ARG A 38 0.95 -26.32 -1.57
CA ARG A 38 0.31 -26.52 -2.89
C ARG A 38 -1.17 -26.14 -2.85
N GLN A 39 -1.87 -26.55 -1.80
CA GLN A 39 -3.30 -26.27 -1.64
C GLN A 39 -3.55 -24.80 -1.35
N THR A 40 -2.66 -24.12 -0.62
CA THR A 40 -2.74 -22.67 -0.41
C THR A 40 -2.81 -21.90 -1.74
N PHE A 41 -1.98 -22.24 -2.73
CA PHE A 41 -2.05 -21.63 -4.06
C PHE A 41 -3.36 -21.94 -4.79
N VAL A 42 -3.85 -23.18 -4.69
CA VAL A 42 -5.13 -23.58 -5.31
C VAL A 42 -6.29 -22.81 -4.71
N TRP A 43 -6.37 -22.70 -3.38
CA TRP A 43 -7.46 -21.98 -2.69
C TRP A 43 -7.46 -20.48 -3.01
N ILE A 44 -6.30 -19.82 -2.96
CA ILE A 44 -6.18 -18.39 -3.28
C ILE A 44 -6.53 -18.15 -4.76
N GLY A 45 -6.02 -19.01 -5.67
CA GLY A 45 -6.34 -18.94 -7.08
C GLY A 45 -7.84 -19.12 -7.35
N ALA A 46 -8.48 -20.08 -6.68
CA ALA A 46 -9.92 -20.31 -6.79
C ALA A 46 -10.74 -19.10 -6.32
N LEU A 47 -10.37 -18.45 -5.22
CA LEU A 47 -11.00 -17.20 -4.77
C LEU A 47 -10.87 -16.09 -5.82
N GLY A 48 -9.70 -15.98 -6.46
CA GLY A 48 -9.49 -15.05 -7.58
C GLY A 48 -10.41 -15.35 -8.77
N MET A 49 -10.59 -16.62 -9.13
CA MET A 49 -11.50 -17.03 -10.21
C MET A 49 -12.96 -16.71 -9.88
N VAL A 50 -13.40 -16.96 -8.65
CA VAL A 50 -14.74 -16.56 -8.18
C VAL A 50 -14.92 -15.05 -8.30
N TRP A 51 -13.92 -14.27 -7.88
CA TRP A 51 -13.96 -12.82 -7.99
C TRP A 51 -14.05 -12.35 -9.45
N ILE A 52 -13.33 -12.98 -10.38
CA ILE A 52 -13.43 -12.66 -11.82
C ILE A 52 -14.84 -12.90 -12.34
N VAL A 53 -15.49 -14.00 -11.96
CA VAL A 53 -16.87 -14.30 -12.36
C VAL A 53 -17.85 -13.27 -11.78
N LEU A 54 -17.70 -12.92 -10.49
CA LEU A 54 -18.50 -11.87 -9.86
C LEU A 54 -18.30 -10.53 -10.56
N TRP A 55 -17.05 -10.14 -10.80
CA TRP A 55 -16.72 -8.91 -11.51
C TRP A 55 -17.36 -8.90 -12.89
N TRP A 56 -17.21 -9.97 -13.66
CA TRP A 56 -17.79 -10.04 -15.01
C TRP A 56 -19.33 -9.94 -15.01
N LYS A 57 -20.00 -10.49 -13.99
CA LYS A 57 -21.47 -10.45 -13.86
C LYS A 57 -22.00 -9.10 -13.37
N PHE A 58 -21.31 -8.47 -12.42
CA PHE A 58 -21.82 -7.29 -11.71
C PHE A 58 -21.20 -5.97 -12.19
N TYR A 59 -20.02 -5.99 -12.80
CA TYR A 59 -19.39 -4.79 -13.33
C TYR A 59 -20.03 -4.39 -14.66
N ALA A 60 -20.58 -3.17 -14.69
CA ALA A 60 -21.02 -2.53 -15.92
C ALA A 60 -20.50 -1.08 -15.95
N VAL A 61 -20.06 -0.65 -17.13
CA VAL A 61 -19.76 0.77 -17.38
C VAL A 61 -21.06 1.55 -17.21
N PRO A 62 -21.07 2.74 -16.58
CA PRO A 62 -22.31 3.49 -16.30
C PRO A 62 -23.27 3.62 -17.49
N GLU A 63 -22.73 3.71 -18.70
CA GLU A 63 -23.49 3.82 -19.96
C GLU A 63 -24.21 2.54 -20.39
N LYS A 64 -23.78 1.38 -19.87
CA LYS A 64 -24.35 0.04 -20.12
C LYS A 64 -25.11 -0.51 -18.91
N THR A 65 -25.14 0.23 -17.80
CA THR A 65 -25.81 -0.16 -16.56
C THR A 65 -27.32 0.05 -16.70
N LYS A 66 -28.08 -1.03 -16.89
CA LYS A 66 -29.55 -0.98 -17.07
C LYS A 66 -30.33 -0.40 -15.88
N SER A 67 -29.74 -0.40 -14.69
CA SER A 67 -30.34 0.10 -13.46
C SER A 67 -30.05 1.58 -13.18
N LEU A 68 -29.32 2.28 -14.06
CA LEU A 68 -28.99 3.69 -13.87
C LEU A 68 -30.14 4.57 -14.38
N SER A 69 -30.60 5.52 -13.57
CA SER A 69 -31.59 6.50 -14.03
C SER A 69 -30.96 7.46 -15.07
N LYS A 70 -31.79 8.04 -15.93
CA LYS A 70 -31.33 9.06 -16.88
C LYS A 70 -30.83 10.32 -16.16
N GLU A 71 -31.44 10.66 -15.01
CA GLU A 71 -31.00 11.77 -14.17
C GLU A 71 -29.63 11.48 -13.53
N GLU A 72 -29.40 10.27 -13.00
CA GLU A 72 -28.10 9.87 -12.43
C GLU A 72 -26.98 9.85 -13.50
N LEU A 73 -27.29 9.39 -14.71
CA LEU A 73 -26.34 9.37 -15.82
C LEU A 73 -25.94 10.80 -16.22
N GLN A 74 -26.89 11.73 -16.22
CA GLN A 74 -26.62 13.14 -16.48
C GLN A 74 -25.81 13.78 -15.34
N TYR A 75 -26.11 13.46 -14.08
CA TYR A 75 -25.34 13.92 -12.92
C TYR A 75 -23.89 13.41 -12.93
N ILE A 76 -23.64 12.18 -13.37
CA ILE A 76 -22.28 11.64 -13.54
C ILE A 76 -21.53 12.34 -14.70
N LYS A 77 -22.24 12.73 -15.76
CA LYS A 77 -21.67 13.36 -16.97
C LYS A 77 -21.52 14.87 -16.86
N SER A 78 -22.32 15.57 -16.06
CA SER A 78 -22.24 17.03 -15.88
C SER A 78 -20.87 17.48 -15.39
N ASP A 79 -20.25 16.68 -14.51
CA ASP A 79 -18.90 16.91 -13.99
C ASP A 79 -17.78 16.54 -14.98
N GLN A 80 -18.08 15.75 -16.03
CA GLN A 80 -17.10 15.40 -17.07
C GLN A 80 -17.03 16.46 -18.18
N ALA A 81 -18.15 17.16 -18.45
CA ALA A 81 -18.22 18.21 -19.47
C ALA A 81 -17.31 19.41 -19.17
N GLU A 82 -17.05 19.72 -17.89
CA GLU A 82 -16.09 20.77 -17.49
C GLU A 82 -14.63 20.45 -17.85
N LYS A 83 -14.31 19.21 -18.22
CA LYS A 83 -12.95 18.78 -18.59
C LYS A 83 -12.88 18.19 -19.99
N THR A 84 -13.36 18.97 -20.96
CA THR A 84 -12.79 18.92 -22.32
C THR A 84 -11.51 19.75 -22.37
N GLU A 85 -10.61 19.59 -21.38
CA GLU A 85 -9.20 19.85 -21.64
C GLU A 85 -8.78 18.70 -22.55
N GLU A 86 -8.40 19.02 -23.79
CA GLU A 86 -7.77 18.05 -24.69
C GLU A 86 -6.74 17.27 -23.87
N LYS A 87 -6.97 15.96 -23.72
CA LYS A 87 -5.97 15.04 -23.19
C LYS A 87 -4.86 14.96 -24.23
N THR A 88 -4.03 16.00 -24.26
CA THR A 88 -2.78 16.01 -24.99
C THR A 88 -2.01 14.79 -24.50
N LYS A 89 -1.82 13.83 -25.40
CA LYS A 89 -1.04 12.63 -25.10
C LYS A 89 0.39 13.09 -24.92
N ILE A 90 0.79 13.38 -23.68
CA ILE A 90 2.17 13.74 -23.36
C ILE A 90 3.03 12.51 -23.68
N PRO A 91 3.95 12.60 -24.65
CA PRO A 91 4.81 11.47 -24.98
C PRO A 91 5.73 11.15 -23.80
N LEU A 92 5.96 9.87 -23.53
CA LEU A 92 6.80 9.43 -22.40
C LEU A 92 8.21 10.05 -22.45
N SER A 93 8.73 10.29 -23.66
CA SER A 93 10.02 10.95 -23.89
C SER A 93 10.07 12.39 -23.35
N GLU A 94 8.95 13.11 -23.29
CA GLU A 94 8.89 14.43 -22.67
C GLU A 94 8.91 14.34 -21.14
N LEU A 95 8.24 13.34 -20.56
CA LEU A 95 8.27 13.10 -19.12
C LEU A 95 9.70 12.82 -18.62
N LEU A 96 10.52 12.15 -19.42
CA LEU A 96 11.93 11.88 -19.12
C LEU A 96 12.83 13.13 -19.15
N LYS A 97 12.38 14.26 -19.72
CA LYS A 97 13.14 15.52 -19.71
C LYS A 97 13.03 16.26 -18.37
N TYR A 98 12.01 15.95 -17.56
CA TYR A 98 11.83 16.62 -16.27
C TYR A 98 12.75 16.02 -15.20
N LYS A 99 13.50 16.89 -14.51
CA LYS A 99 14.36 16.50 -13.39
C LYS A 99 13.60 15.78 -12.28
N VAL A 100 12.35 16.20 -12.03
CA VAL A 100 11.48 15.59 -11.01
C VAL A 100 11.22 14.10 -11.28
N THR A 101 11.07 13.72 -12.55
CA THR A 101 10.88 12.31 -12.95
C THR A 101 12.07 11.45 -12.53
N TRP A 102 13.30 11.94 -12.76
CA TRP A 102 14.52 11.24 -12.36
C TRP A 102 14.72 11.21 -10.85
N SER A 103 14.44 12.31 -10.15
CA SER A 103 14.49 12.33 -8.68
C SER A 103 13.54 11.30 -8.07
N PHE A 104 12.33 11.18 -8.61
CA PHE A 104 11.38 10.17 -8.18
C PHE A 104 11.82 8.75 -8.56
N ALA A 105 12.26 8.53 -9.80
CA ALA A 105 12.69 7.22 -10.28
C ALA A 105 13.88 6.68 -9.49
N ILE A 106 14.91 7.50 -9.27
CA ILE A 106 16.09 7.11 -8.47
C ILE A 106 15.70 6.86 -7.01
N GLY A 107 14.87 7.75 -6.42
CA GLY A 107 14.37 7.56 -5.06
C GLY A 107 13.68 6.22 -4.91
N LYS A 108 12.75 5.91 -5.82
CA LYS A 108 12.02 4.64 -5.85
C LYS A 108 12.93 3.44 -6.08
N MET A 109 13.88 3.54 -7.00
CA MET A 109 14.82 2.46 -7.29
C MET A 109 15.71 2.12 -6.08
N LEU A 110 16.03 3.10 -5.23
CA LEU A 110 16.82 2.87 -4.02
C LEU A 110 15.97 2.34 -2.85
N THR A 111 14.70 2.75 -2.74
CA THR A 111 13.87 2.43 -1.58
C THR A 111 13.01 1.18 -1.76
N ASP A 112 12.45 0.95 -2.95
CA ASP A 112 11.52 -0.16 -3.19
C ASP A 112 12.18 -1.55 -2.99
N PRO A 113 13.43 -1.82 -3.43
CA PRO A 113 14.07 -3.11 -3.16
C PRO A 113 14.22 -3.43 -1.66
N ILE A 114 14.47 -2.41 -0.83
CA ILE A 114 14.58 -2.55 0.62
C ILE A 114 13.22 -2.94 1.21
N TRP A 115 12.13 -2.35 0.73
CA TRP A 115 10.79 -2.74 1.14
C TRP A 115 10.49 -4.20 0.80
N TYR A 116 10.76 -4.61 -0.45
CA TYR A 116 10.55 -6.00 -0.86
C TYR A 116 11.44 -6.97 -0.08
N PHE A 117 12.67 -6.58 0.24
CA PHE A 117 13.54 -7.36 1.11
C PHE A 117 12.88 -7.63 2.47
N PHE A 118 12.42 -6.58 3.17
CA PHE A 118 11.70 -6.79 4.44
C PHE A 118 10.41 -7.60 4.24
N MET A 119 9.66 -7.39 3.16
CA MET A 119 8.41 -8.09 2.94
C MET A 119 8.60 -9.61 2.77
N PHE A 120 9.61 -10.03 2.01
CA PHE A 120 9.84 -11.45 1.71
C PHE A 120 10.76 -12.15 2.71
N TRP A 121 11.80 -11.47 3.19
CA TRP A 121 12.84 -12.09 4.01
C TRP A 121 12.44 -12.17 5.49
N LEU A 122 11.66 -11.22 5.98
CA LEU A 122 11.38 -11.10 7.41
C LEU A 122 10.67 -12.34 8.01
N PRO A 123 9.62 -12.92 7.38
CA PRO A 123 9.02 -14.14 7.91
C PRO A 123 10.03 -15.30 7.96
N ALA A 124 10.83 -15.47 6.91
CA ALA A 124 11.84 -16.52 6.84
C ALA A 124 12.92 -16.34 7.92
N TYR A 125 13.41 -15.12 8.14
CA TYR A 125 14.36 -14.81 9.21
C TYR A 125 13.85 -15.19 10.59
N PHE A 126 12.60 -14.85 10.93
CA PHE A 126 12.02 -15.22 12.21
C PHE A 126 11.83 -16.74 12.35
N SER A 127 11.53 -17.43 11.25
CA SER A 127 11.45 -18.89 11.24
C SER A 127 12.83 -19.54 11.44
N ASP A 128 13.86 -19.05 10.75
CA ASP A 128 15.19 -19.65 10.78
C ASP A 128 15.93 -19.39 12.11
N VAL A 129 15.88 -18.15 12.60
CA VAL A 129 16.63 -17.70 13.80
C VAL A 129 15.84 -17.97 15.07
N PHE A 130 14.55 -17.64 15.10
CA PHE A 130 13.72 -17.78 16.30
C PHE A 130 12.86 -19.05 16.32
N LYS A 131 13.04 -19.95 15.33
CA LYS A 131 12.26 -21.20 15.18
C LYS A 131 10.76 -20.95 15.21
N MET A 132 10.34 -19.81 14.67
CA MET A 132 8.95 -19.41 14.62
C MET A 132 8.16 -20.27 13.64
N ASP A 133 7.02 -20.77 14.11
CA ASP A 133 6.07 -21.52 13.31
C ASP A 133 5.24 -20.57 12.43
N LEU A 134 5.57 -20.52 11.14
CA LEU A 134 4.88 -19.68 10.16
C LEU A 134 3.50 -20.21 9.75
N THR A 135 3.09 -21.40 10.23
CA THR A 135 1.74 -21.92 10.01
C THR A 135 0.70 -21.28 10.95
N LYS A 136 1.17 -20.56 11.97
CA LYS A 136 0.32 -19.85 12.93
C LYS A 136 0.52 -18.34 12.82
N PRO A 137 -0.51 -17.55 13.17
CA PRO A 137 -0.35 -16.10 13.28
C PRO A 137 0.75 -15.74 14.28
N SER A 138 1.76 -15.01 13.82
CA SER A 138 2.89 -14.60 14.65
C SER A 138 2.72 -13.15 15.12
N LEU A 139 2.64 -12.97 16.44
CA LEU A 139 2.50 -11.64 17.04
C LEU A 139 3.63 -10.66 16.62
N PRO A 140 4.91 -11.09 16.52
CA PRO A 140 5.98 -10.23 16.01
C PRO A 140 5.74 -9.69 14.60
N LEU A 141 5.38 -10.52 13.63
CA LEU A 141 5.11 -10.06 12.26
C LEU A 141 3.87 -9.17 12.20
N ILE A 142 2.82 -9.48 12.99
CA ILE A 142 1.63 -8.63 13.10
C ILE A 142 2.01 -7.23 13.59
N ILE A 143 2.84 -7.13 14.63
CA ILE A 143 3.33 -5.84 15.15
C ILE A 143 4.10 -5.09 14.08
N ILE A 144 5.01 -5.76 13.37
CA ILE A 144 5.82 -5.14 12.33
C ILE A 144 4.94 -4.60 11.20
N TYR A 145 4.07 -5.42 10.62
CA TYR A 145 3.16 -5.01 9.53
C TYR A 145 2.07 -4.03 9.98
N SER A 146 1.67 -4.04 11.25
CA SER A 146 0.80 -2.99 11.78
C SER A 146 1.55 -1.66 11.89
N GLY A 147 2.81 -1.70 12.31
CA GLY A 147 3.71 -0.54 12.32
C GLY A 147 3.83 0.13 10.96
N THR A 148 3.88 -0.64 9.88
CA THR A 148 3.95 -0.09 8.51
C THR A 148 2.71 0.74 8.14
N THR A 149 1.53 0.32 8.61
CA THR A 149 0.28 1.07 8.43
C THR A 149 0.32 2.39 9.21
N ILE A 150 0.76 2.35 10.47
CA ILE A 150 0.91 3.54 11.32
C ILE A 150 1.90 4.52 10.68
N GLY A 151 3.02 4.01 10.18
CA GLY A 151 4.04 4.78 9.48
C GLY A 151 3.51 5.51 8.25
N SER A 152 2.74 4.82 7.40
CA SER A 152 2.12 5.41 6.21
C SER A 152 1.16 6.54 6.54
N ILE A 153 0.31 6.34 7.56
CA ILE A 153 -0.60 7.38 8.05
C ILE A 153 0.20 8.55 8.64
N GLY A 154 1.24 8.26 9.42
CA GLY A 154 2.13 9.25 10.02
C GLY A 154 2.85 10.12 8.97
N GLY A 155 3.36 9.52 7.90
CA GLY A 155 3.97 10.22 6.76
C GLY A 155 3.01 11.20 6.09
N GLY A 156 1.82 10.70 5.73
CA GLY A 156 0.78 11.52 5.12
C GLY A 156 0.30 12.65 6.05
N TYR A 157 0.11 12.36 7.34
CA TYR A 157 -0.30 13.34 8.34
C TYR A 157 0.75 14.42 8.54
N LEU A 158 2.03 14.05 8.70
CA LEU A 158 3.12 15.00 8.93
C LEU A 158 3.30 15.93 7.73
N SER A 159 3.28 15.39 6.51
CA SER A 159 3.35 16.21 5.29
C SER A 159 2.16 17.17 5.20
N SER A 160 0.95 16.68 5.45
CA SER A 160 -0.28 17.49 5.42
C SER A 160 -0.29 18.57 6.52
N PHE A 161 0.23 18.26 7.70
CA PHE A 161 0.35 19.21 8.80
C PHE A 161 1.30 20.36 8.45
N LEU A 162 2.46 20.07 7.86
CA LEU A 162 3.40 21.10 7.40
C LEU A 162 2.78 21.98 6.30
N ILE A 163 2.05 21.39 5.36
CA ILE A 163 1.33 22.13 4.31
C ILE A 163 0.26 23.04 4.93
N LYS A 164 -0.54 22.55 5.88
CA LYS A 164 -1.53 23.36 6.61
C LYS A 164 -0.90 24.51 7.40
N LYS A 165 0.36 24.35 7.84
CA LYS A 165 1.15 25.39 8.50
C LYS A 165 1.74 26.43 7.53
N GLY A 166 1.42 26.36 6.24
CA GLY A 166 1.85 27.31 5.22
C GLY A 166 3.17 26.97 4.52
N TRP A 167 3.71 25.76 4.71
CA TRP A 167 4.92 25.35 4.00
C TRP A 167 4.61 25.04 2.53
N ALA A 168 5.55 25.38 1.64
CA ALA A 168 5.46 24.98 0.24
C ALA A 168 5.38 23.45 0.11
N ILE A 169 4.48 22.95 -0.72
CA ILE A 169 4.16 21.51 -0.88
C ILE A 169 5.43 20.67 -1.11
N GLY A 170 6.31 21.11 -2.01
CA GLY A 170 7.57 20.42 -2.30
C GLY A 170 8.48 20.33 -1.07
N ARG A 171 8.65 21.44 -0.33
CA ARG A 171 9.49 21.49 0.87
C ARG A 171 8.93 20.64 2.00
N ALA A 172 7.61 20.69 2.22
CA ALA A 172 6.94 19.88 3.23
C ALA A 172 7.16 18.38 2.97
N ARG A 173 6.95 17.92 1.73
CA ARG A 173 7.17 16.52 1.35
C ARG A 173 8.63 16.09 1.47
N SER A 174 9.57 16.88 0.95
CA SER A 174 10.99 16.54 1.02
C SER A 174 11.53 16.43 2.45
N ILE A 175 11.06 17.29 3.37
CA ILE A 175 11.48 17.23 4.78
C ILE A 175 10.83 16.06 5.50
N THR A 176 9.55 15.79 5.27
CA THR A 176 8.90 14.58 5.78
C THR A 176 9.67 13.34 5.33
N MET A 177 9.97 13.22 4.04
CA MET A 177 10.78 12.12 3.49
C MET A 177 12.16 12.02 4.16
N LEU A 178 12.86 13.14 4.37
CA LEU A 178 14.17 13.15 5.02
C LEU A 178 14.11 12.69 6.47
N LEU A 179 13.12 13.15 7.24
CA LEU A 179 12.93 12.74 8.63
C LEU A 179 12.70 11.23 8.72
N PHE A 180 11.82 10.69 7.87
CA PHE A 180 11.56 9.26 7.82
C PHE A 180 12.77 8.44 7.37
N ALA A 181 13.55 8.93 6.40
CA ALA A 181 14.80 8.29 6.00
C ALA A 181 15.80 8.18 7.17
N LEU A 182 15.91 9.22 8.01
CA LEU A 182 16.75 9.19 9.21
C LEU A 182 16.23 8.21 10.27
N MET A 183 14.91 8.07 10.40
CA MET A 183 14.29 7.13 11.34
C MET A 183 14.48 5.66 10.94
N VAL A 184 14.84 5.35 9.69
CA VAL A 184 15.18 3.98 9.27
C VAL A 184 16.58 3.56 9.73
N VAL A 185 17.53 4.49 9.84
CA VAL A 185 18.96 4.23 10.15
C VAL A 185 19.20 3.34 11.39
N PRO A 186 18.45 3.48 12.50
CA PRO A 186 18.60 2.62 13.67
C PRO A 186 18.40 1.12 13.40
N VAL A 187 17.83 0.71 12.25
CA VAL A 187 17.71 -0.70 11.88
C VAL A 187 19.05 -1.43 11.86
N MET A 188 20.16 -0.71 11.63
CA MET A 188 21.51 -1.26 11.66
C MET A 188 21.88 -1.87 13.03
N PHE A 189 21.25 -1.41 14.11
CA PHE A 189 21.46 -1.97 15.45
C PHE A 189 20.82 -3.34 15.64
N SER A 190 19.93 -3.78 14.75
CA SER A 190 19.31 -5.12 14.82
C SER A 190 20.33 -6.26 14.82
N LYS A 191 21.51 -6.05 14.23
CA LYS A 191 22.60 -7.03 14.22
C LYS A 191 23.17 -7.33 15.61
N TYR A 192 23.08 -6.39 16.55
CA TYR A 192 23.70 -6.50 17.87
C TYR A 192 22.72 -6.95 18.97
N VAL A 193 21.50 -7.33 18.57
CA VAL A 193 20.42 -7.66 19.49
C VAL A 193 20.00 -9.11 19.24
N ASP A 194 20.06 -9.95 20.26
CA ASP A 194 19.63 -11.35 20.17
C ASP A 194 18.19 -11.56 20.68
N ASN A 195 17.59 -10.55 21.30
CA ASN A 195 16.23 -10.63 21.82
C ASN A 195 15.18 -10.42 20.70
N MET A 196 14.36 -11.45 20.49
CA MET A 196 13.29 -11.47 19.48
C MET A 196 12.37 -10.23 19.53
N TRP A 197 11.94 -9.82 20.71
CA TRP A 197 11.02 -8.69 20.88
C TRP A 197 11.68 -7.36 20.59
N MET A 198 12.95 -7.21 20.96
CA MET A 198 13.70 -5.99 20.69
C MET A 198 14.01 -5.86 19.19
N ILE A 199 14.35 -6.96 18.49
CA ILE A 199 14.46 -6.97 17.03
C ILE A 199 13.10 -6.63 16.38
N THR A 200 12.01 -7.19 16.91
CA THR A 200 10.66 -6.90 16.43
C THR A 200 10.36 -5.40 16.48
N ILE A 201 10.65 -4.73 17.60
CA ILE A 201 10.42 -3.29 17.77
C ILE A 201 11.30 -2.48 16.82
N ILE A 202 12.59 -2.83 16.69
CA ILE A 202 13.53 -2.13 15.80
C ILE A 202 13.06 -2.24 14.34
N ILE A 203 12.69 -3.44 13.89
CA ILE A 203 12.22 -3.65 12.52
C ILE A 203 10.83 -3.02 12.31
N ALA A 204 9.93 -3.08 13.30
CA ALA A 204 8.63 -2.42 13.23
C ALA A 204 8.78 -0.91 13.05
N PHE A 205 9.70 -0.30 13.80
CA PHE A 205 10.00 1.13 13.68
C PHE A 205 10.62 1.47 12.32
N ALA A 206 11.57 0.66 11.85
CA ALA A 206 12.22 0.87 10.56
C ALA A 206 11.25 0.74 9.38
N THR A 207 10.40 -0.29 9.40
CA THR A 207 9.40 -0.53 8.34
C THR A 207 8.25 0.48 8.41
N ALA A 208 7.86 0.94 9.60
CA ALA A 208 6.97 2.09 9.78
C ALA A 208 7.58 3.35 9.16
N ALA A 209 8.84 3.65 9.49
CA ALA A 209 9.51 4.82 8.96
C ALA A 209 9.65 4.76 7.43
N HIS A 210 9.97 3.59 6.88
CA HIS A 210 10.06 3.37 5.44
C HIS A 210 8.74 3.66 4.72
N GLN A 211 7.60 3.23 5.27
CA GLN A 211 6.27 3.53 4.69
C GLN A 211 5.82 4.98 4.87
N GLY A 212 6.44 5.74 5.78
CA GLY A 212 6.18 7.17 5.97
C GLY A 212 6.87 8.07 4.94
N TRP A 213 7.80 7.52 4.16
CA TRP A 213 8.49 8.19 3.04
C TRP A 213 7.61 8.24 1.79
#